data_AF-A0A8M8UM46-F1
#
_entry.id   AF-A0A8M8UM46-F1
#
_cell.length_a   1.000
_cell.length_b   1.000
_cell.length_c   1.000
_cell.angle_alpha   90.00
_cell.angle_beta   90.00
_cell.angle_gamma   90.00
#
_symmetry.space_group_name_H-M   'P 1'
#
loop_
_entity.id
_entity.type
_entity.pdbx_description
1 polymer ?
#
loop_
_entity_poly.entity_id
_entity_poly.type
_entity_poly.pdbx_seq_one_letter_code
_entity_poly.pdbx_strand_id
1 'polypeptide(L)'
;MPRFLASLNLKNASDILRKIYAEDESIKNVCNFPQLLQILLQRVQHARSESFILTAYEGYQFYLPSFIDFRGRIYRSGILHFHERDLARSLIVFAPNPYDSYDSEIDKRCRKILYCSAPFHYKSFQSYTESNEWYNDNKSSFNTSDHSLIEFALHAKKPFQFIANVLSLERKTDPSTIPVTQDASSSAYQIMSYFLLDVELANRTNLISIDDKIHDLYTKLIEELRDYLKVHLRSSLASAVCPRIDRKLVKAIFMPLIYGKTVISTTKDIHNSLSSLPIRNASKLPFFALSSGGKNTRRCQT
;
A
#
# COMPACT_ATOMS: atom_id res chain seq x y z
N MET A 1 -12.63 12.58 -0.02
CA MET A 1 -13.24 12.82 1.32
C MET A 1 -14.40 13.81 1.21
N PRO A 2 -15.35 13.85 2.16
CA PRO A 2 -16.42 14.84 2.16
C PRO A 2 -15.87 16.28 2.13
N ARG A 3 -16.35 17.11 1.20
CA ARG A 3 -15.88 18.48 1.00
C ARG A 3 -15.98 19.36 2.25
N PHE A 4 -17.00 19.11 3.10
CA PHE A 4 -17.19 19.87 4.34
C PHE A 4 -16.03 19.69 5.34
N LEU A 5 -15.33 18.54 5.31
CA LEU A 5 -14.16 18.33 6.18
C LEU A 5 -13.01 19.24 5.79
N ALA A 6 -12.86 19.56 4.49
CA ALA A 6 -11.81 20.45 4.02
C ALA A 6 -12.03 21.90 4.51
N SER A 7 -13.29 22.35 4.56
CA SER A 7 -13.70 23.69 5.01
C SER A 7 -13.92 23.81 6.52
N LEU A 8 -13.74 22.73 7.27
CA LEU A 8 -14.00 22.68 8.71
C LEU A 8 -13.07 23.63 9.48
N ASN A 9 -13.63 24.42 10.40
CA ASN A 9 -12.84 25.19 11.38
C ASN A 9 -12.36 24.26 12.50
N LEU A 10 -11.04 24.06 12.59
CA LEU A 10 -10.43 23.11 13.52
C LEU A 10 -10.66 23.47 14.99
N LYS A 11 -10.70 24.76 15.33
CA LYS A 11 -10.95 25.21 16.71
C LYS A 11 -12.36 24.80 17.12
N ASN A 12 -13.35 25.22 16.34
CA ASN A 12 -14.76 24.91 16.62
C ASN A 12 -15.01 23.41 16.68
N ALA A 13 -14.42 22.63 15.75
CA ALA A 13 -14.57 21.19 15.74
C ALA A 13 -13.89 20.52 16.95
N SER A 14 -12.71 21.00 17.36
CA SER A 14 -12.05 20.51 18.57
C SER A 14 -12.85 20.83 19.83
N ASP A 15 -13.49 21.99 19.91
CA ASP A 15 -14.30 22.40 21.04
C ASP A 15 -15.57 21.54 21.15
N ILE A 16 -16.24 21.28 20.03
CA ILE A 16 -17.38 20.35 19.95
C ILE A 16 -16.96 18.94 20.36
N LEU A 17 -15.84 18.44 19.81
CA LEU A 17 -15.32 17.11 20.15
C LEU A 17 -15.01 16.99 21.64
N ARG A 18 -14.43 18.03 22.24
CA ARG A 18 -14.13 18.05 23.68
C ARG A 18 -15.39 18.02 24.52
N LYS A 19 -16.43 18.77 24.14
CA LYS A 19 -17.72 18.78 24.82
C LYS A 19 -18.37 17.40 24.77
N ILE A 20 -18.50 16.81 23.58
CA ILE A 20 -19.08 15.47 23.39
C ILE A 20 -18.30 14.43 24.17
N TYR A 21 -16.96 14.46 24.11
CA TYR A 21 -16.12 13.53 24.87
C TYR A 21 -16.31 13.67 26.38
N ALA A 22 -16.55 14.87 26.90
CA ALA A 22 -16.79 15.07 28.32
C ALA A 22 -18.15 14.51 28.78
N GLU A 23 -19.16 14.61 27.92
CA GLU A 23 -20.55 14.20 28.18
C GLU A 23 -20.80 12.69 27.96
N ASP A 24 -20.05 12.04 27.07
CA ASP A 24 -20.28 10.65 26.68
C ASP A 24 -19.27 9.68 27.34
N GLU A 25 -19.72 9.01 28.41
CA GLU A 25 -18.94 7.96 29.10
C GLU A 25 -18.65 6.73 28.22
N SER A 26 -19.51 6.43 27.23
CA SER A 26 -19.30 5.27 26.36
C SER A 26 -18.04 5.45 25.49
N ILE A 27 -17.77 6.68 25.05
CA ILE A 27 -16.58 7.02 24.24
C ILE A 27 -15.30 6.93 25.08
N LYS A 28 -15.35 7.39 26.35
CA LYS A 28 -14.21 7.34 27.27
C LYS A 28 -13.73 5.92 27.55
N ASN A 29 -14.64 4.96 27.54
CA ASN A 29 -14.32 3.54 27.70
C ASN A 29 -13.59 2.94 26.48
N VAL A 30 -13.69 3.57 25.30
CA VAL A 30 -13.14 3.05 24.04
C VAL A 30 -11.83 3.74 23.65
N CYS A 31 -11.71 5.04 23.88
CA CYS A 31 -10.56 5.82 23.42
C CYS A 31 -10.34 7.06 24.27
N ASN A 32 -9.11 7.60 24.24
CA ASN A 32 -8.81 8.85 24.92
C ASN A 32 -8.96 10.07 23.99
N PHE A 33 -9.25 11.23 24.58
CA PHE A 33 -9.43 12.47 23.84
C PHE A 33 -8.26 12.84 22.91
N PRO A 34 -6.98 12.74 23.32
CA PRO A 34 -5.86 13.01 22.42
C PRO A 34 -5.86 12.16 21.15
N GLN A 35 -6.19 10.87 21.26
CA GLN A 35 -6.30 9.98 20.10
C GLN A 35 -7.42 10.40 19.15
N LEU A 36 -8.60 10.73 19.69
CA LEU A 36 -9.73 11.22 18.87
C LEU A 36 -9.40 12.54 18.16
N LEU A 37 -8.79 13.47 18.88
CA LEU A 37 -8.37 14.75 18.30
C LEU A 37 -7.34 14.53 17.19
N GLN A 38 -6.37 13.63 17.40
CA GLN A 38 -5.38 13.29 16.38
C GLN A 38 -6.05 12.69 15.13
N ILE A 39 -7.04 11.81 15.29
CA ILE A 39 -7.80 11.25 14.17
C ILE A 39 -8.54 12.37 13.43
N LEU A 40 -9.25 13.26 14.13
CA LEU A 40 -9.95 14.39 13.52
C LEU A 40 -8.98 15.27 12.70
N LEU A 41 -7.85 15.65 13.29
CA LEU A 41 -6.85 16.48 12.64
C LEU A 41 -6.30 15.81 11.37
N GLN A 42 -5.98 14.52 11.43
CA GLN A 42 -5.51 13.75 10.28
C GLN A 42 -6.58 13.70 9.17
N ARG A 43 -7.86 13.50 9.51
CA ARG A 43 -8.96 13.42 8.55
C ARG A 43 -9.22 14.77 7.87
N VAL A 44 -9.17 15.87 8.62
CA VAL A 44 -9.30 17.24 8.07
C VAL A 44 -8.10 17.59 7.19
N GLN A 45 -6.88 17.31 7.64
CA GLN A 45 -5.67 17.53 6.84
C GLN A 45 -5.74 16.74 5.52
N HIS A 46 -6.15 15.48 5.58
CA HIS A 46 -6.34 14.65 4.39
C HIS A 46 -7.40 15.23 3.44
N ALA A 47 -8.56 15.64 3.95
CA ALA A 47 -9.60 16.24 3.13
C ALA A 47 -9.13 17.54 2.46
N ARG A 48 -8.37 18.38 3.18
CA ARG A 48 -7.78 19.60 2.63
C ARG A 48 -6.77 19.31 1.53
N SER A 49 -5.86 18.35 1.73
CA SER A 49 -4.88 17.99 0.71
C SER A 49 -5.55 17.45 -0.55
N GLU A 50 -6.52 16.55 -0.41
CA GLU A 50 -7.27 16.00 -1.55
C GLU A 50 -8.03 17.10 -2.30
N SER A 51 -8.73 17.98 -1.58
CA SER A 51 -9.48 19.08 -2.21
C SER A 51 -8.56 20.09 -2.91
N PHE A 52 -7.39 20.36 -2.35
CA PHE A 52 -6.41 21.25 -2.97
C PHE A 52 -5.85 20.65 -4.26
N ILE A 53 -5.46 19.37 -4.24
CA ILE A 53 -4.95 18.65 -5.41
C ILE A 53 -5.96 18.71 -6.57
N LEU A 54 -7.23 18.44 -6.29
CA LEU A 54 -8.28 18.42 -7.31
C LEU A 54 -8.52 19.78 -7.98
N THR A 55 -8.31 20.89 -7.26
CA THR A 55 -8.62 22.23 -7.77
C THR A 55 -7.41 22.96 -8.34
N ALA A 56 -6.20 22.65 -7.88
CA ALA A 56 -5.00 23.37 -8.27
C ALA A 56 -4.45 22.96 -9.66
N TYR A 57 -4.69 21.70 -10.09
CA TYR A 57 -4.08 21.13 -11.29
C TYR A 57 -5.10 20.71 -12.37
N GLU A 58 -6.39 20.92 -12.14
CA GLU A 58 -7.43 20.57 -13.12
C GLU A 58 -7.22 21.34 -14.43
N GLY A 59 -7.10 20.59 -15.54
CA GLY A 59 -6.88 21.15 -16.88
C GLY A 59 -5.44 21.59 -17.19
N TYR A 60 -4.52 21.52 -16.23
CA TYR A 60 -3.12 21.90 -16.45
C TYR A 60 -2.29 20.73 -16.95
N GLN A 61 -1.46 20.99 -17.96
CA GLN A 61 -0.31 20.15 -18.29
C GLN A 61 0.88 20.62 -17.46
N PHE A 62 1.55 19.71 -16.77
CA PHE A 62 2.68 20.04 -15.92
C PHE A 62 3.79 19.00 -16.01
N TYR A 63 4.99 19.43 -15.67
CA TYR A 63 6.18 18.59 -15.62
C TYR A 63 6.57 18.32 -14.17
N LEU A 64 7.05 17.10 -13.93
CA LEU A 64 7.49 16.67 -12.60
C LEU A 64 9.02 16.65 -12.52
N PRO A 65 9.67 17.65 -11.90
CA PRO A 65 11.11 17.69 -11.78
C PRO A 65 11.63 16.50 -10.97
N SER A 66 12.76 15.96 -11.41
CA SER A 66 13.40 14.78 -10.86
C SER A 66 14.58 15.13 -9.97
N PHE A 67 14.68 14.49 -8.82
CA PHE A 67 15.81 14.61 -7.89
C PHE A 67 16.43 13.25 -7.66
N ILE A 68 17.72 13.21 -7.30
CA ILE A 68 18.44 11.97 -7.06
C ILE A 68 19.04 12.01 -5.65
N ASP A 69 18.89 10.94 -4.87
CA ASP A 69 19.57 10.82 -3.58
C ASP A 69 21.02 10.32 -3.72
N PHE A 70 21.76 10.26 -2.63
CA PHE A 70 23.15 9.77 -2.63
C PHE A 70 23.33 8.31 -3.08
N ARG A 71 22.23 7.55 -3.19
CA ARG A 71 22.20 6.15 -3.65
C ARG A 71 21.74 6.02 -5.10
N GLY A 72 21.47 7.14 -5.79
CA GLY A 72 20.97 7.13 -7.16
C GLY A 72 19.45 6.96 -7.28
N ARG A 73 18.68 6.96 -6.18
CA ARG A 73 17.21 6.82 -6.24
C ARG A 73 16.56 8.11 -6.67
N ILE A 74 15.57 7.96 -7.55
CA ILE A 74 14.90 9.07 -8.21
C ILE A 74 13.63 9.48 -7.42
N TYR A 75 13.53 10.76 -7.07
CA TYR A 75 12.43 11.38 -6.33
C TYR A 75 11.76 12.48 -7.15
N ARG A 76 10.57 12.91 -6.71
CA ARG A 76 9.80 14.02 -7.29
C ARG A 76 9.51 15.03 -6.19
N SER A 77 9.53 16.31 -6.55
CA SER A 77 9.07 17.38 -5.66
C SER A 77 7.61 17.73 -5.95
N GLY A 78 6.94 18.31 -4.97
CA GLY A 78 5.55 18.72 -5.06
C GLY A 78 4.58 17.75 -4.39
N ILE A 79 3.32 18.19 -4.29
CA ILE A 79 2.26 17.48 -3.57
C ILE A 79 1.47 16.49 -4.44
N LEU A 80 1.64 16.55 -5.76
CA LEU A 80 0.94 15.73 -6.74
C LEU A 80 1.99 15.08 -7.66
N HIS A 81 2.34 13.83 -7.39
CA HIS A 81 3.26 13.05 -8.23
C HIS A 81 2.96 11.55 -8.14
N PHE A 82 3.42 10.76 -9.10
CA PHE A 82 3.10 9.33 -9.21
C PHE A 82 3.73 8.42 -8.11
N HIS A 83 4.60 8.95 -7.24
CA HIS A 83 5.03 8.23 -6.02
C HIS A 83 4.04 8.37 -4.84
N GLU A 84 2.99 9.19 -4.98
CA GLU A 84 1.99 9.39 -3.94
C GLU A 84 0.98 8.23 -3.85
N ARG A 85 -0.01 8.42 -2.98
CA ARG A 85 -1.12 7.51 -2.72
C ARG A 85 -1.98 7.26 -3.96
N ASP A 86 -2.84 6.25 -3.83
CA ASP A 86 -3.76 5.77 -4.88
C ASP A 86 -4.52 6.90 -5.62
N LEU A 87 -5.12 7.84 -4.88
CA LEU A 87 -5.85 8.96 -5.48
C LEU A 87 -4.95 9.87 -6.34
N ALA A 88 -3.76 10.24 -5.86
CA ALA A 88 -2.87 11.09 -6.64
C ALA A 88 -2.44 10.40 -7.93
N ARG A 89 -2.15 9.09 -7.86
CA ARG A 89 -1.77 8.27 -9.02
C ARG A 89 -2.90 8.11 -10.03
N SER A 90 -4.16 8.07 -9.61
CA SER A 90 -5.30 7.96 -10.52
C SER A 90 -5.66 9.28 -11.22
N LEU A 91 -5.21 10.42 -10.68
CA LEU A 91 -5.49 11.75 -11.23
C LEU A 91 -4.44 12.21 -12.25
N ILE A 92 -3.24 11.63 -12.22
CA ILE A 92 -2.15 11.98 -13.15
C ILE A 92 -2.27 11.08 -14.38
N VAL A 93 -2.48 11.70 -15.54
CA VAL A 93 -2.48 11.04 -16.85
C VAL A 93 -1.38 11.63 -17.73
N PHE A 94 -0.95 10.89 -18.75
CA PHE A 94 -0.06 11.44 -19.75
C PHE A 94 -0.80 12.47 -20.59
N ALA A 95 -0.15 13.62 -20.81
CA ALA A 95 -0.70 14.66 -21.67
C ALA A 95 -0.77 14.13 -23.11
N PRO A 96 -1.89 14.36 -23.84
CA PRO A 96 -1.98 13.98 -25.23
C PRO A 96 -0.96 14.77 -26.05
N ASN A 97 -0.26 14.09 -26.95
CA ASN A 97 0.62 14.77 -27.90
C ASN A 97 -0.21 15.23 -29.11
N PRO A 98 -0.31 16.54 -29.40
CA PRO A 98 -1.13 17.05 -30.49
C PRO A 98 -0.66 16.58 -31.88
N TYR A 99 0.54 16.02 -31.99
CA TYR A 99 1.09 15.46 -33.22
C TYR A 99 0.84 13.96 -33.38
N ASP A 100 0.30 13.29 -32.37
CA ASP A 100 -0.02 11.87 -32.47
C ASP A 100 -1.28 11.69 -33.31
N SER A 101 -1.14 11.09 -34.49
CA SER A 101 -2.28 10.60 -35.26
C SER A 101 -2.89 9.40 -34.56
N TYR A 102 -4.22 9.27 -34.60
CA TYR A 102 -4.89 8.07 -34.11
C TYR A 102 -4.34 6.82 -34.81
N ASP A 103 -3.84 5.88 -34.01
CA ASP A 103 -3.35 4.58 -34.46
C ASP A 103 -4.18 3.48 -33.78
N SER A 104 -4.95 2.75 -34.59
CA SER A 104 -5.83 1.68 -34.12
C SER A 104 -5.09 0.52 -33.46
N GLU A 105 -3.86 0.23 -33.89
CA GLU A 105 -3.07 -0.87 -33.32
C GLU A 105 -2.47 -0.47 -31.97
N ILE A 106 -2.04 0.79 -31.82
CA ILE A 106 -1.62 1.35 -30.53
C ILE A 106 -2.81 1.37 -29.55
N ASP A 107 -3.99 1.85 -29.97
CA ASP A 107 -5.19 1.83 -29.14
C ASP A 107 -5.53 0.41 -28.66
N LYS A 108 -5.55 -0.56 -29.58
CA LYS A 108 -5.80 -1.97 -29.27
C LYS A 108 -4.77 -2.54 -28.28
N ARG A 109 -3.48 -2.21 -28.45
CA ARG A 109 -2.41 -2.62 -27.53
C ARG A 109 -2.60 -2.00 -26.14
N CYS A 110 -2.84 -0.70 -26.07
CA CYS A 110 -3.07 0.00 -24.80
C CYS A 110 -4.29 -0.56 -24.07
N ARG A 111 -5.40 -0.82 -24.78
CA ARG A 111 -6.58 -1.48 -24.20
C ARG A 111 -6.26 -2.87 -23.67
N LYS A 112 -5.50 -3.68 -24.40
CA LYS A 112 -5.09 -5.01 -23.94
C LYS A 112 -4.27 -4.94 -22.65
N ILE A 113 -3.34 -3.98 -22.55
CA ILE A 113 -2.54 -3.77 -21.34
C ILE A 113 -3.42 -3.29 -20.18
N LEU A 114 -4.28 -2.31 -20.41
CA LEU A 114 -5.20 -1.79 -19.39
C LEU A 114 -6.13 -2.87 -18.87
N TYR A 115 -6.70 -3.66 -19.78
CA TYR A 115 -7.57 -4.77 -19.48
C TYR A 115 -6.90 -5.82 -18.57
N CYS A 116 -5.62 -6.12 -18.83
CA CYS A 116 -4.82 -6.98 -17.97
C CYS A 116 -4.46 -6.33 -16.62
N SER A 117 -4.18 -5.03 -16.62
CA SER A 117 -3.71 -4.30 -15.43
C SER A 117 -4.81 -3.88 -14.45
N ALA A 118 -6.02 -3.60 -14.93
CA ALA A 118 -7.12 -3.11 -14.10
C ALA A 118 -7.42 -4.05 -12.93
N PRO A 119 -7.57 -5.38 -13.12
CA PRO A 119 -7.79 -6.30 -12.01
C PRO A 119 -6.68 -6.27 -10.95
N PHE A 120 -5.42 -6.03 -11.32
CA PHE A 120 -4.31 -5.96 -10.35
C PHE A 120 -4.43 -4.78 -9.38
N HIS A 121 -5.23 -3.76 -9.70
CA HIS A 121 -5.63 -2.72 -8.75
C HIS A 121 -6.70 -3.21 -7.77
N TYR A 122 -7.50 -4.22 -8.14
CA TYR A 122 -8.49 -4.84 -7.28
C TYR A 122 -7.88 -5.87 -6.33
N LYS A 123 -7.18 -6.87 -6.86
CA LYS A 123 -6.51 -7.92 -6.06
C LYS A 123 -5.24 -8.42 -6.75
N SER A 124 -4.53 -9.38 -6.13
CA SER A 124 -3.36 -10.00 -6.76
C SER A 124 -3.78 -11.29 -7.45
N PHE A 125 -3.10 -11.64 -8.55
CA PHE A 125 -3.33 -12.84 -9.35
C PHE A 125 -2.04 -13.64 -9.51
N GLN A 126 -2.17 -14.92 -9.80
CA GLN A 126 -1.05 -15.81 -10.10
C GLN A 126 -0.68 -15.83 -11.57
N SER A 127 -1.50 -15.29 -12.47
CA SER A 127 -1.15 -15.13 -13.89
C SER A 127 -1.92 -13.96 -14.51
N TYR A 128 -1.47 -13.52 -15.69
CA TYR A 128 -2.20 -12.52 -16.48
C TYR A 128 -3.50 -13.08 -17.06
N THR A 129 -3.56 -14.39 -17.34
CA THR A 129 -4.77 -15.06 -17.81
C THR A 129 -5.87 -15.04 -16.74
N GLU A 130 -5.54 -15.39 -15.49
CA GLU A 130 -6.47 -15.35 -14.37
C GLU A 130 -7.00 -13.92 -14.12
N SER A 131 -6.13 -12.91 -14.26
CA SER A 131 -6.50 -11.49 -14.19
C SER A 131 -7.57 -11.13 -15.22
N ASN A 132 -7.35 -11.51 -16.48
CA ASN A 132 -8.25 -11.25 -17.59
C ASN A 132 -9.61 -11.96 -17.43
N GLU A 133 -9.60 -13.24 -17.06
CA GLU A 133 -10.81 -14.03 -16.79
C GLU A 133 -11.65 -13.37 -15.68
N TRP A 134 -11.00 -13.00 -14.57
CA TRP A 134 -11.67 -12.31 -13.48
C TRP A 134 -12.30 -10.98 -13.91
N TYR A 135 -11.65 -10.21 -14.79
CA TYR A 135 -12.22 -8.97 -15.31
C TYR A 135 -13.53 -9.25 -16.06
N ASN A 136 -13.53 -10.22 -16.98
CA ASN A 136 -14.73 -10.59 -17.74
C ASN A 136 -15.87 -11.04 -16.84
N ASP A 137 -15.58 -11.92 -15.88
CA ASP A 137 -16.59 -12.48 -14.98
C ASP A 137 -17.27 -11.42 -14.12
N ASN A 138 -16.55 -10.33 -13.81
CA ASN A 138 -17.03 -9.26 -12.92
C ASN A 138 -17.48 -8.00 -13.68
N LYS A 139 -17.21 -7.89 -14.97
CA LYS A 139 -17.48 -6.68 -15.77
C LYS A 139 -18.93 -6.24 -15.71
N SER A 140 -19.87 -7.17 -15.79
CA SER A 140 -21.30 -6.87 -15.68
C SER A 140 -21.68 -6.22 -14.34
N SER A 141 -21.03 -6.63 -13.25
CA SER A 141 -21.30 -6.12 -11.90
C SER A 141 -20.92 -4.65 -11.71
N PHE A 142 -19.80 -4.20 -12.28
CA PHE A 142 -19.34 -2.82 -12.10
C PHE A 142 -19.66 -1.90 -13.28
N ASN A 143 -19.87 -2.42 -14.49
CA ASN A 143 -20.08 -1.61 -15.69
C ASN A 143 -21.55 -1.23 -15.97
N THR A 144 -22.42 -1.35 -14.96
CA THR A 144 -23.85 -1.00 -15.09
C THR A 144 -24.10 0.50 -14.89
N SER A 145 -23.37 1.15 -13.99
CA SER A 145 -23.49 2.59 -13.67
C SER A 145 -22.25 3.12 -12.93
N ASP A 146 -22.15 4.43 -12.78
CA ASP A 146 -21.11 5.09 -11.95
C ASP A 146 -21.19 4.62 -10.50
N HIS A 147 -22.40 4.47 -9.97
CA HIS A 147 -22.61 4.05 -8.59
C HIS A 147 -22.15 2.60 -8.37
N SER A 148 -22.50 1.68 -9.27
CA SER A 148 -22.05 0.29 -9.19
C SER A 148 -20.53 0.16 -9.29
N LEU A 149 -19.89 0.98 -10.14
CA LEU A 149 -18.43 1.02 -10.24
C LEU A 149 -17.80 1.48 -8.93
N ILE A 150 -18.33 2.54 -8.32
CA ILE A 150 -17.84 3.06 -7.05
C ILE A 150 -18.00 2.02 -5.94
N GLU A 151 -19.20 1.43 -5.78
CA GLU A 151 -19.44 0.40 -4.76
C GLU A 151 -18.53 -0.80 -4.92
N PHE A 152 -18.38 -1.31 -6.15
CA PHE A 152 -17.50 -2.42 -6.44
C PHE A 152 -16.04 -2.06 -6.11
N ALA A 153 -15.58 -0.88 -6.51
CA ALA A 153 -14.21 -0.43 -6.29
C ALA A 153 -13.84 -0.25 -4.81
N LEU A 154 -14.80 -0.07 -3.89
CA LEU A 154 -14.53 0.04 -2.44
C LEU A 154 -13.76 -1.17 -1.88
N HIS A 155 -13.90 -2.33 -2.52
CA HIS A 155 -13.24 -3.56 -2.13
C HIS A 155 -11.88 -3.78 -2.81
N ALA A 156 -11.49 -2.89 -3.72
CA ALA A 156 -10.20 -2.95 -4.41
C ALA A 156 -9.04 -2.59 -3.45
N LYS A 157 -7.86 -3.19 -3.68
CA LYS A 157 -6.60 -2.77 -3.03
C LYS A 157 -6.23 -1.31 -3.33
N LYS A 158 -6.60 -0.83 -4.53
CA LYS A 158 -6.31 0.50 -5.09
C LYS A 158 -7.58 1.03 -5.80
N PRO A 159 -8.60 1.47 -5.03
CA PRO A 159 -9.92 1.84 -5.56
C PRO A 159 -9.87 2.87 -6.68
N PHE A 160 -9.09 3.95 -6.53
CA PHE A 160 -9.11 5.05 -7.49
C PHE A 160 -8.38 4.69 -8.79
N GLN A 161 -7.25 3.98 -8.72
CA GLN A 161 -6.59 3.46 -9.93
C GLN A 161 -7.44 2.40 -10.64
N PHE A 162 -8.17 1.56 -9.90
CA PHE A 162 -9.12 0.62 -10.49
C PHE A 162 -10.20 1.35 -11.28
N ILE A 163 -10.84 2.36 -10.65
CA ILE A 163 -11.84 3.20 -11.31
C ILE A 163 -11.26 3.87 -12.55
N ALA A 164 -10.09 4.50 -12.46
CA ALA A 164 -9.46 5.18 -13.60
C ALA A 164 -9.26 4.25 -14.81
N ASN A 165 -8.75 3.03 -14.58
CA ASN A 165 -8.56 2.07 -15.66
C ASN A 165 -9.89 1.58 -16.26
N VAL A 166 -10.90 1.30 -15.42
CA VAL A 166 -12.23 0.87 -15.90
C VAL A 166 -12.91 1.98 -16.69
N LEU A 167 -12.88 3.22 -16.20
CA LEU A 167 -13.42 4.36 -16.93
C LEU A 167 -12.76 4.50 -18.31
N SER A 168 -11.45 4.28 -18.40
CA SER A 168 -10.74 4.34 -19.67
C SER A 168 -11.10 3.22 -20.64
N LEU A 169 -11.23 2.00 -20.13
CA LEU A 169 -11.61 0.84 -20.94
C LEU A 169 -13.05 0.94 -21.45
N GLU A 170 -13.98 1.35 -20.59
CA GLU A 170 -15.42 1.21 -20.83
C GLU A 170 -16.10 2.47 -21.36
N ARG A 171 -15.55 3.67 -21.09
CA ARG A 171 -16.21 4.95 -21.41
C ARG A 171 -15.55 5.75 -22.54
N LYS A 172 -14.82 5.07 -23.43
CA LYS A 172 -14.20 5.65 -24.64
C LYS A 172 -13.25 6.83 -24.35
N THR A 173 -12.50 6.80 -23.25
CA THR A 173 -11.34 7.69 -23.16
C THR A 173 -10.19 7.13 -23.99
N ASP A 174 -9.20 7.98 -24.29
CA ASP A 174 -7.98 7.54 -24.94
C ASP A 174 -7.15 6.69 -23.96
N PRO A 175 -6.99 5.37 -24.22
CA PRO A 175 -6.27 4.46 -23.34
C PRO A 175 -4.76 4.70 -23.33
N SER A 176 -4.21 5.44 -24.30
CA SER A 176 -2.79 5.77 -24.37
C SER A 176 -2.36 6.77 -23.28
N THR A 177 -3.32 7.54 -22.75
CA THR A 177 -3.08 8.55 -21.71
C THR A 177 -2.96 7.95 -20.31
N ILE A 178 -3.45 6.74 -20.09
CA ILE A 178 -3.51 6.14 -18.75
C ILE A 178 -2.17 5.50 -18.38
N PRO A 179 -1.50 5.94 -17.30
CA PRO A 179 -0.24 5.35 -16.89
C PRO A 179 -0.45 3.94 -16.35
N VAL A 180 0.21 2.96 -16.96
CA VAL A 180 0.28 1.59 -16.44
C VAL A 180 1.56 1.41 -15.65
N THR A 181 1.44 1.07 -14.36
CA THR A 181 2.61 0.85 -13.51
C THR A 181 2.93 -0.63 -13.38
N GLN A 182 4.17 -1.00 -13.68
CA GLN A 182 4.72 -2.32 -13.42
C GLN A 182 5.80 -2.17 -12.34
N ASP A 183 5.67 -2.93 -11.26
CA ASP A 183 6.63 -2.95 -10.16
C ASP A 183 7.26 -4.34 -10.07
N ALA A 184 8.55 -4.37 -9.78
CA ALA A 184 9.29 -5.62 -9.61
C ALA A 184 9.01 -6.19 -8.23
N SER A 185 8.41 -7.38 -8.18
CA SER A 185 8.21 -8.12 -6.94
C SER A 185 9.56 -8.44 -6.30
N SER A 186 9.87 -7.79 -5.18
CA SER A 186 11.11 -8.02 -4.42
C SER A 186 12.40 -7.72 -5.22
N SER A 187 12.46 -6.58 -5.90
CA SER A 187 13.59 -6.18 -6.77
C SER A 187 15.00 -6.41 -6.20
N ALA A 188 15.23 -6.12 -4.91
CA ALA A 188 16.53 -6.40 -4.30
C ALA A 188 16.89 -7.89 -4.27
N TYR A 189 15.92 -8.79 -4.08
CA TYR A 189 16.14 -10.23 -4.15
C TYR A 189 16.34 -10.71 -5.59
N GLN A 190 15.72 -10.07 -6.58
CA GLN A 190 16.01 -10.31 -8.00
C GLN A 190 17.46 -9.92 -8.35
N ILE A 191 17.91 -8.75 -7.88
CA ILE A 191 19.31 -8.32 -8.08
C ILE A 191 20.28 -9.28 -7.36
N MET A 192 19.93 -9.70 -6.15
CA MET A 192 20.75 -10.63 -5.37
C MET A 192 20.85 -12.01 -6.04
N SER A 193 19.72 -12.56 -6.52
CA SER A 193 19.74 -13.85 -7.22
C SER A 193 20.57 -13.80 -8.49
N TYR A 194 20.53 -12.69 -9.22
CA TYR A 194 21.40 -12.47 -10.37
C TYR A 194 22.89 -12.47 -9.98
N PHE A 195 23.29 -11.68 -8.98
CA PHE A 195 24.70 -11.60 -8.58
C PHE A 195 25.25 -12.90 -7.99
N LEU A 196 24.40 -13.66 -7.29
CA LEU A 196 24.78 -14.95 -6.71
C LEU A 196 24.63 -16.12 -7.69
N LEU A 197 24.12 -15.88 -8.90
CA LEU A 197 23.73 -16.92 -9.86
C LEU A 197 22.83 -17.99 -9.22
N ASP A 198 21.97 -17.57 -8.30
CA ASP A 198 21.06 -18.43 -7.57
C ASP A 198 19.79 -18.64 -8.40
N VAL A 199 19.76 -19.75 -9.15
CA VAL A 199 18.65 -20.12 -10.05
C VAL A 199 17.35 -20.31 -9.27
N GLU A 200 17.41 -20.89 -8.06
CA GLU A 200 16.23 -21.13 -7.25
C GLU A 200 15.61 -19.81 -6.78
N LEU A 201 16.42 -18.90 -6.26
CA LEU A 201 15.96 -17.58 -5.86
C LEU A 201 15.53 -16.74 -7.07
N ALA A 202 16.21 -16.86 -8.21
CA ALA A 202 15.84 -16.20 -9.46
C ALA A 202 14.43 -16.62 -9.89
N ASN A 203 14.10 -17.91 -9.81
CA ASN A 203 12.76 -18.39 -10.10
C ASN A 203 11.74 -17.86 -9.08
N ARG A 204 12.01 -18.01 -7.77
CA ARG A 204 11.13 -17.54 -6.68
C ARG A 204 10.84 -16.04 -6.71
N THR A 205 11.68 -15.25 -7.36
CA THR A 205 11.57 -13.79 -7.49
C THR A 205 11.04 -13.32 -8.85
N ASN A 206 10.72 -14.25 -9.76
CA ASN A 206 10.30 -13.95 -11.14
C ASN A 206 11.39 -13.26 -11.99
N LEU A 207 12.67 -13.42 -11.64
CA LEU A 207 13.77 -12.97 -12.51
C LEU A 207 13.87 -13.87 -13.75
N ILE A 208 13.69 -15.18 -13.54
CA ILE A 208 13.47 -16.15 -14.60
C ILE A 208 12.06 -16.71 -14.46
N SER A 209 11.43 -17.02 -15.59
CA SER A 209 10.11 -17.66 -15.63
C SER A 209 10.29 -19.08 -16.13
N ILE A 210 10.07 -20.06 -15.23
CA ILE A 210 10.05 -21.49 -15.58
C ILE A 210 8.63 -21.93 -15.96
N ASP A 211 7.61 -21.22 -15.47
CA ASP A 211 6.20 -21.43 -15.80
C ASP A 211 5.47 -20.09 -16.06
N ASP A 212 4.19 -20.16 -16.40
CA ASP A 212 3.32 -18.98 -16.62
C ASP A 212 2.78 -18.37 -15.31
N LYS A 213 3.37 -18.71 -14.15
CA LYS A 213 2.91 -18.24 -12.84
C LYS A 213 3.78 -17.11 -12.31
N ILE A 214 3.11 -16.18 -11.64
CA ILE A 214 3.71 -15.11 -10.87
C ILE A 214 3.95 -15.65 -9.46
N HIS A 215 5.23 -15.86 -9.14
CA HIS A 215 5.68 -16.34 -7.85
C HIS A 215 5.70 -15.23 -6.78
N ASP A 216 5.32 -15.60 -5.56
CA ASP A 216 5.33 -14.73 -4.39
C ASP A 216 6.37 -15.21 -3.37
N LEU A 217 7.58 -14.64 -3.46
CA LEU A 217 8.71 -14.92 -2.57
C LEU A 217 8.29 -14.98 -1.09
N TYR A 218 7.47 -14.02 -0.64
CA TYR A 218 7.13 -13.91 0.78
C TYR A 218 6.26 -15.07 1.26
N THR A 219 5.44 -15.66 0.39
CA THR A 219 4.67 -16.86 0.75
C THR A 219 5.60 -18.05 1.00
N LYS A 220 6.68 -18.19 0.21
CA LYS A 220 7.71 -19.21 0.44
C LYS A 220 8.53 -18.96 1.71
N LEU A 221 8.89 -17.71 1.96
CA LEU A 221 9.57 -17.34 3.21
C LEU A 221 8.71 -17.59 4.47
N ILE A 222 7.37 -17.53 4.38
CA ILE A 222 6.49 -17.89 5.51
C ILE A 222 6.64 -19.37 5.87
N GLU A 223 6.65 -20.25 4.87
CA GLU A 223 6.77 -21.71 5.06
C GLU A 223 8.09 -22.03 5.77
N GLU A 224 9.20 -21.52 5.22
CA GLU A 224 10.54 -21.70 5.77
C GLU A 224 10.70 -21.11 7.17
N LEU A 225 10.16 -19.90 7.41
CA LEU A 225 10.21 -19.26 8.73
C LEU A 225 9.43 -20.06 9.76
N ARG A 226 8.25 -20.59 9.41
CA ARG A 226 7.46 -21.40 10.34
C ARG A 226 8.18 -22.68 10.71
N ASP A 227 8.83 -23.34 9.75
CA ASP A 227 9.57 -24.57 10.03
C ASP A 227 10.80 -24.31 10.88
N TYR A 228 11.54 -23.23 10.58
CA TYR A 228 12.62 -22.76 11.44
C TYR A 228 12.15 -22.52 12.89
N LEU A 229 11.04 -21.79 13.08
CA LEU A 229 10.54 -21.47 14.41
C LEU A 229 10.03 -22.69 15.19
N LYS A 230 9.46 -23.70 14.53
CA LYS A 230 9.05 -24.95 15.20
C LYS A 230 10.24 -25.71 15.78
N VAL A 231 11.40 -25.64 15.12
CA VAL A 231 12.64 -26.29 15.57
C VAL A 231 13.29 -25.51 16.71
N HIS A 232 13.28 -24.17 16.62
CA HIS A 232 14.05 -23.32 17.54
C HIS A 232 13.25 -22.75 18.72
N LEU A 233 11.93 -22.80 18.70
CA LEU A 233 11.09 -22.37 19.81
C LEU A 233 10.55 -23.56 20.60
N ARG A 234 10.26 -23.34 21.89
CA ARG A 234 9.47 -24.29 22.70
C ARG A 234 8.13 -24.53 22.01
N SER A 235 7.64 -25.77 22.05
CA SER A 235 6.39 -26.17 21.37
C SER A 235 5.19 -25.27 21.70
N SER A 236 5.05 -24.86 22.96
CA SER A 236 3.99 -23.95 23.40
C SER A 236 4.08 -22.56 22.75
N LEU A 237 5.30 -22.04 22.57
CA LEU A 237 5.52 -20.75 21.95
C LEU A 237 5.41 -20.84 20.42
N ALA A 238 5.92 -21.90 19.80
CA ALA A 238 5.77 -22.14 18.36
C ALA A 238 4.29 -22.21 17.96
N SER A 239 3.48 -22.96 18.72
CA SER A 239 2.03 -23.07 18.49
C SER A 239 1.29 -21.73 18.67
N ALA A 240 1.80 -20.84 19.51
CA ALA A 240 1.25 -19.49 19.64
C ALA A 240 1.70 -18.57 18.49
N VAL A 241 2.96 -18.61 18.09
CA VAL A 241 3.53 -17.63 17.15
C VAL A 241 3.25 -18.01 15.70
N CYS A 242 3.44 -19.27 15.30
CA CYS A 242 3.34 -19.67 13.88
C CYS A 242 2.01 -19.34 13.20
N PRO A 243 0.83 -19.50 13.85
CA PRO A 243 -0.45 -19.11 13.27
C PRO A 243 -0.60 -17.60 13.05
N ARG A 244 0.17 -16.79 13.76
CA ARG A 244 0.15 -15.32 13.68
C ARG A 244 1.13 -14.76 12.64
N ILE A 245 1.97 -15.62 12.05
CA ILE A 245 2.88 -15.21 10.98
C ILE A 245 2.10 -15.18 9.67
N ASP A 246 1.90 -13.99 9.14
CA ASP A 246 1.29 -13.75 7.85
C ASP A 246 2.29 -13.13 6.86
N ARG A 247 1.83 -12.99 5.61
CA ARG A 247 2.64 -12.39 4.54
C ARG A 247 3.04 -10.96 4.84
N LYS A 248 2.19 -10.20 5.54
CA LYS A 248 2.45 -8.80 5.88
C LYS A 248 3.62 -8.67 6.84
N LEU A 249 3.65 -9.50 7.89
CA LEU A 249 4.73 -9.57 8.86
C LEU A 249 6.05 -10.03 8.20
N VAL A 250 6.00 -11.12 7.43
CA VAL A 250 7.19 -11.63 6.73
C VAL A 250 7.75 -10.58 5.77
N LYS A 251 6.89 -9.92 4.98
CA LYS A 251 7.32 -8.81 4.13
C LYS A 251 7.93 -7.66 4.93
N ALA A 252 7.35 -7.27 6.08
CA ALA A 252 7.87 -6.18 6.92
C ALA A 252 9.25 -6.48 7.53
N ILE A 253 9.57 -7.76 7.73
CA ILE A 253 10.87 -8.24 8.21
C ILE A 253 11.87 -8.30 7.06
N PHE A 254 11.59 -9.12 6.05
CA PHE A 254 12.58 -9.48 5.02
C PHE A 254 12.77 -8.41 3.96
N MET A 255 11.71 -7.70 3.54
CA MET A 255 11.83 -6.67 2.51
C MET A 255 12.81 -5.55 2.90
N PRO A 256 12.78 -4.98 4.12
CA PRO A 256 13.72 -3.92 4.46
C PRO A 256 15.09 -4.45 4.92
N LEU A 257 15.18 -5.71 5.34
CA LEU A 257 16.42 -6.32 5.81
C LEU A 257 17.51 -6.25 4.73
N ILE A 258 17.16 -6.61 3.50
CA ILE A 258 18.07 -6.53 2.34
C ILE A 258 18.48 -5.08 1.98
N TYR A 259 17.72 -4.09 2.45
CA TYR A 259 18.05 -2.66 2.31
C TYR A 259 18.80 -2.08 3.54
N GLY A 260 19.24 -2.94 4.47
CA GLY A 260 20.05 -2.54 5.62
C GLY A 260 19.25 -2.18 6.88
N LYS A 261 18.01 -2.69 7.04
CA LYS A 261 17.25 -2.49 8.28
C LYS A 261 17.91 -3.21 9.45
N THR A 262 17.99 -2.52 10.59
CA THR A 262 18.64 -3.04 11.80
C THR A 262 17.75 -4.00 12.58
N VAL A 263 18.38 -4.88 13.37
CA VAL A 263 17.68 -5.83 14.26
C VAL A 263 16.70 -5.11 15.19
N ILE A 264 17.11 -3.99 15.79
CA ILE A 264 16.26 -3.20 16.70
C ILE A 264 14.96 -2.75 16.01
N SER A 265 15.06 -2.29 14.75
CA SER A 265 13.87 -1.87 14.00
C SER A 265 12.99 -3.06 13.64
N THR A 266 13.59 -4.21 13.29
CA THR A 266 12.86 -5.45 13.02
C THR A 266 12.14 -5.97 14.28
N THR A 267 12.78 -5.91 15.45
CA THR A 267 12.14 -6.27 16.73
C THR A 267 10.92 -5.41 17.01
N LYS A 268 10.99 -4.10 16.75
CA LYS A 268 9.84 -3.18 16.91
C LYS A 268 8.67 -3.56 16.00
N ASP A 269 8.95 -3.92 14.75
CA ASP A 269 7.91 -4.36 13.80
C ASP A 269 7.24 -5.64 14.26
N ILE A 270 8.04 -6.64 14.68
CA ILE A 270 7.53 -7.90 15.22
C ILE A 270 6.66 -7.64 16.46
N HIS A 271 7.14 -6.81 17.39
CA HIS A 271 6.39 -6.45 18.58
C HIS A 271 5.04 -5.82 18.20
N ASN A 272 5.04 -4.79 17.33
CA ASN A 272 3.83 -4.10 16.92
C ASN A 272 2.83 -5.03 16.22
N SER A 273 3.30 -5.90 15.33
CA SER A 273 2.43 -6.86 14.64
C SER A 273 1.83 -7.87 15.61
N LEU A 274 2.63 -8.43 16.53
CA LEU A 274 2.14 -9.44 17.48
C LEU A 274 1.32 -8.85 18.62
N SER A 275 1.55 -7.59 19.02
CA SER A 275 0.80 -6.90 20.08
C SER A 275 -0.56 -6.36 19.62
N SER A 276 -0.70 -6.04 18.33
CA SER A 276 -1.94 -5.49 17.75
C SER A 276 -3.06 -6.53 17.54
N LEU A 277 -2.78 -7.82 17.75
CA LEU A 277 -3.75 -8.89 17.56
C LEU A 277 -4.43 -9.21 18.90
N PRO A 278 -5.78 -9.26 18.96
CA PRO A 278 -6.48 -9.53 20.21
C PRO A 278 -5.99 -10.86 20.78
N ILE A 279 -5.44 -10.79 22.00
CA ILE A 279 -5.07 -11.97 22.79
C ILE A 279 -6.38 -12.68 23.13
N ARG A 280 -6.80 -13.65 22.31
CA ARG A 280 -7.76 -14.68 22.74
C ARG A 280 -7.10 -15.39 23.93
N ASN A 281 -7.59 -15.10 25.13
CA ASN A 281 -7.16 -15.64 26.45
C ASN A 281 -6.01 -14.89 27.14
N ALA A 282 -6.23 -13.62 27.51
CA ALA A 282 -5.44 -12.91 28.51
C ALA A 282 -5.79 -13.37 29.94
N SER A 283 -5.68 -14.66 30.24
CA SER A 283 -5.83 -15.17 31.62
C SER A 283 -4.69 -16.08 32.08
N LYS A 284 -3.69 -16.39 31.26
CA LYS A 284 -2.48 -17.09 31.71
C LYS A 284 -1.30 -16.79 30.80
N LEU A 285 -0.47 -15.79 31.16
CA LEU A 285 0.96 -15.76 30.85
C LEU A 285 1.61 -14.68 31.74
N PRO A 286 2.71 -15.01 32.46
CA PRO A 286 3.29 -14.11 33.44
C PRO A 286 4.00 -12.94 32.76
N PHE A 287 3.73 -11.76 33.31
CA PHE A 287 4.38 -10.50 33.05
C PHE A 287 5.92 -10.66 33.17
N PHE A 288 6.66 -10.61 32.06
CA PHE A 288 8.08 -10.31 32.13
C PHE A 288 8.24 -8.79 32.07
N ALA A 289 8.21 -8.18 33.25
CA ALA A 289 8.77 -6.86 33.45
C ALA A 289 10.31 -6.99 33.42
N LEU A 290 10.95 -6.30 32.48
CA LEU A 290 12.35 -5.92 32.62
C LEU A 290 12.39 -4.41 32.80
N SER A 291 12.43 -3.97 34.06
CA SER A 291 13.00 -2.70 34.47
C SER A 291 14.51 -2.75 34.19
N SER A 292 15.07 -1.82 33.42
CA SER A 292 15.82 -0.63 33.88
C SER A 292 16.86 -0.35 32.78
N GLY A 293 17.34 0.84 32.46
CA GLY A 293 17.22 2.17 33.03
C GLY A 293 18.11 3.14 32.23
N GLY A 294 18.20 4.38 32.70
CA GLY A 294 19.35 5.26 32.40
C GLY A 294 19.27 6.09 31.12
N LYS A 295 18.74 7.31 31.24
CA LYS A 295 19.09 8.43 30.37
C LYS A 295 20.61 8.60 30.35
N ASN A 296 21.23 8.64 29.18
CA ASN A 296 22.56 9.21 29.02
C ASN A 296 22.58 10.20 27.86
N THR A 297 22.58 11.48 28.23
CA THR A 297 22.91 12.63 27.40
C THR A 297 24.37 12.54 26.97
N ARG A 298 24.64 12.59 25.66
CA ARG A 298 25.94 13.04 25.14
C ARG A 298 25.74 14.11 24.09
N ARG A 299 26.13 15.34 24.46
CA ARG A 299 26.56 16.42 23.58
C ARG A 299 27.73 15.91 22.74
N CYS A 300 27.70 16.11 21.43
CA CYS A 300 28.91 16.17 20.63
C CYS A 300 29.23 17.65 20.37
N GLN A 301 30.27 18.13 21.03
CA GLN A 301 31.14 19.18 20.50
C GLN A 301 32.28 18.45 19.80
N THR A 302 32.47 18.76 18.52
CA THR A 302 33.72 19.06 17.79
C THR A 302 33.31 19.39 16.37
#